data_AF-A0A2N9AR49-F1
#
_entry.id   AF-A0A2N9AR49-F1
#
_cell.length_a   1.000
_cell.length_b   1.000
_cell.length_c   1.000
_cell.angle_alpha   90.00
_cell.angle_beta   90.00
_cell.angle_gamma   90.00
#
_symmetry.space_group_name_H-M   'P 1'
#
loop_
_entity.id
_entity.type
_entity.pdbx_description
1 polymer ?
#
loop_
_entity_poly.entity_id
_entity_poly.type
_entity_poly.pdbx_seq_one_letter_code
_entity_poly.pdbx_strand_id
1 'polypeptide(L)'
;MPAGDRRFGALPPGMIPLGLSRVVASTYVGVSPSTWDHMVDDGRMPKPKRINRRRLWDRREVEEAFARLDAAGSDSGAPSGPHDDDDWENVAT
;
A
#
# COMPACT_ATOMS: atom_id res chain seq x y z
N MET A 1 -10.70 -10.80 12.28
CA MET A 1 -11.37 -9.99 11.24
C MET A 1 -11.40 -8.54 11.72
N PRO A 2 -10.72 -7.58 11.08
CA PRO A 2 -10.93 -6.17 11.41
C PRO A 2 -12.42 -5.86 11.18
N ALA A 3 -13.11 -5.36 12.20
CA ALA A 3 -14.51 -5.00 12.09
C ALA A 3 -14.64 -3.95 10.99
N GLY A 4 -15.29 -4.33 9.88
CA GLY A 4 -15.53 -3.45 8.75
C GLY A 4 -16.15 -2.14 9.25
N ASP A 5 -15.57 -1.03 8.84
CA ASP A 5 -15.99 0.29 9.25
C ASP A 5 -17.47 0.49 8.83
N ARG A 6 -18.38 0.51 9.82
CA ARG A 6 -19.84 0.35 9.62
C ARG A 6 -20.45 1.36 8.64
N ARG A 7 -19.77 2.48 8.43
CA ARG A 7 -20.12 3.51 7.44
C ARG A 7 -20.02 3.04 5.98
N PHE A 8 -19.21 2.03 5.69
CA PHE A 8 -19.11 1.45 4.36
C PHE A 8 -20.16 0.37 4.09
N GLY A 9 -20.86 -0.11 5.12
CA GLY A 9 -21.97 -1.07 4.96
C GLY A 9 -23.20 -0.48 4.26
N ALA A 10 -23.28 0.84 4.11
CA ALA A 10 -24.33 1.51 3.34
C ALA A 10 -24.05 1.55 1.83
N LEU A 11 -22.84 1.19 1.39
CA LEU A 11 -22.52 1.07 -0.03
C LEU A 11 -22.93 -0.32 -0.53
N PRO A 12 -23.38 -0.45 -1.80
CA PRO A 12 -23.53 -1.74 -2.43
C PRO A 12 -22.24 -2.57 -2.32
N PRO A 13 -22.35 -3.91 -2.17
CA PRO A 13 -21.18 -4.76 -2.10
C PRO A 13 -20.31 -4.62 -3.36
N GLY A 14 -18.98 -4.60 -3.17
CA GLY A 14 -18.01 -4.40 -4.25
C GLY A 14 -17.68 -2.94 -4.58
N MET A 15 -18.39 -1.96 -3.99
CA MET A 15 -18.10 -0.55 -4.23
C MET A 15 -17.07 0.00 -3.25
N ILE A 16 -15.96 0.50 -3.77
CA ILE A 16 -14.93 1.18 -2.97
C ILE A 16 -15.33 2.64 -2.74
N PRO A 17 -15.31 3.14 -1.49
CA PRO A 17 -15.58 4.55 -1.20
C PRO A 17 -14.62 5.49 -1.96
N LEU A 18 -15.12 6.68 -2.33
CA LEU A 18 -14.27 7.74 -2.90
C LEU A 18 -13.24 8.27 -1.90
N GLY A 19 -13.61 8.39 -0.62
CA GLY A 19 -12.74 8.86 0.44
C GLY A 19 -12.17 7.70 1.26
N LEU A 20 -10.84 7.52 1.20
CA LEU A 20 -10.11 6.49 1.92
C LEU A 20 -9.55 7.06 3.23
N SER A 21 -9.71 6.32 4.34
CA SER A 21 -8.95 6.61 5.55
C SER A 21 -7.49 6.18 5.39
N ARG A 22 -6.59 6.62 6.27
CA ARG A 22 -5.17 6.24 6.22
C ARG A 22 -4.96 4.73 6.07
N VAL A 23 -5.65 3.95 6.90
CA VAL A 23 -5.52 2.48 6.92
C VAL A 23 -6.07 1.86 5.63
N VAL A 24 -7.18 2.39 5.12
CA VAL A 24 -7.78 1.90 3.86
C VAL A 24 -6.88 2.27 2.68
N ALA A 25 -6.34 3.50 2.62
CA ALA A 25 -5.45 3.94 1.56
C ALA A 25 -4.15 3.12 1.51
N SER A 26 -3.53 2.85 2.66
CA SER A 26 -2.33 1.99 2.72
C SER A 26 -2.64 0.56 2.26
N THR A 27 -3.76 0.01 2.70
CA THR A 27 -4.21 -1.34 2.29
C THR A 27 -4.54 -1.40 0.81
N TYR A 28 -5.17 -0.35 0.28
CA TYR A 28 -5.55 -0.24 -1.13
C TYR A 28 -4.34 -0.24 -2.06
N VAL A 29 -3.24 0.39 -1.65
CA VAL A 29 -1.96 0.38 -2.38
C VAL A 29 -1.11 -0.86 -2.07
N GLY A 30 -1.42 -1.61 -1.02
CA GLY A 30 -0.68 -2.82 -0.63
C GLY A 30 0.55 -2.57 0.25
N VAL A 31 0.58 -1.47 1.00
CA VAL A 31 1.70 -1.09 1.87
C VAL A 31 1.27 -0.94 3.34
N SER A 32 2.25 -0.96 4.24
CA SER A 32 1.99 -0.69 5.66
C SER A 32 1.54 0.76 5.89
N PRO A 33 0.76 1.06 6.95
CA PRO A 33 0.38 2.44 7.28
C PRO A 33 1.57 3.37 7.51
N SER A 34 2.69 2.84 7.98
CA SER A 34 3.92 3.61 8.22
C SER A 34 4.60 3.97 6.90
N THR A 35 4.72 2.99 5.99
CA THR A 35 5.23 3.19 4.63
C THR A 35 4.36 4.19 3.87
N TRP A 36 3.03 4.09 4.01
CA TRP A 36 2.11 5.05 3.44
C TRP A 36 2.40 6.48 3.89
N ASP A 37 2.59 6.70 5.18
CA ASP A 37 2.91 8.03 5.70
C ASP A 37 4.23 8.55 5.13
N HIS A 38 5.25 7.71 5.01
CA HIS A 38 6.52 8.08 4.38
C HIS A 38 6.34 8.43 2.91
N MET A 39 5.54 7.68 2.15
CA MET A 39 5.26 7.99 0.74
C MET A 39 4.49 9.31 0.57
N VAL A 40 3.59 9.64 1.51
CA VAL A 40 2.87 10.92 1.51
C VAL A 40 3.81 12.07 1.87
N ASP A 41 4.71 11.87 2.83
CA ASP A 41 5.70 12.88 3.25
C ASP A 41 6.73 13.17 2.14
N ASP A 42 7.23 12.11 1.51
CA ASP A 42 8.16 12.12 0.38
C ASP A 42 7.51 12.62 -0.94
N GLY A 43 6.19 12.86 -0.94
CA GLY A 43 5.47 13.41 -2.10
C GLY A 43 5.16 12.40 -3.22
N ARG A 44 5.47 11.11 -3.00
CA ARG A 44 5.08 10.00 -3.89
C ARG A 44 3.58 9.72 -3.88
N MET A 45 2.90 10.05 -2.78
CA MET A 45 1.45 9.89 -2.62
C MET A 45 0.78 11.24 -2.33
N PRO A 46 -0.52 11.40 -2.66
CA PRO A 46 -1.21 12.67 -2.49
C PRO A 46 -1.37 13.02 -1.01
N LYS A 47 -1.39 14.33 -0.71
CA LYS A 47 -1.65 14.83 0.63
C LYS A 47 -3.13 14.61 1.01
N PRO A 48 -3.43 14.33 2.29
CA PRO A 48 -4.81 14.10 2.72
C PRO A 48 -5.68 15.35 2.56
N LYS A 49 -6.90 15.17 2.06
CA LYS A 49 -7.97 16.16 2.14
C LYS A 49 -8.50 16.22 3.56
N ARG A 50 -8.49 17.42 4.14
CA ARG A 50 -9.05 17.68 5.48
C ARG A 50 -10.54 17.98 5.36
N ILE A 51 -11.38 17.02 5.73
CA ILE A 51 -12.83 17.21 5.85
C ILE A 51 -13.16 17.29 7.34
N ASN A 52 -13.39 18.52 7.82
CA ASN A 52 -13.52 18.82 9.25
C ASN A 52 -12.31 18.30 10.06
N ARG A 53 -12.53 17.30 10.92
CA ARG A 53 -11.50 16.67 11.76
C ARG A 53 -10.86 15.44 11.12
N ARG A 54 -11.37 14.95 9.98
CA ARG A 54 -10.87 13.74 9.33
C ARG A 54 -9.91 14.07 8.21
N ARG A 55 -8.91 13.20 8.06
CA ARG A 55 -7.99 13.16 6.92
C ARG A 55 -8.46 12.01 6.03
N LEU A 56 -8.88 12.35 4.82
CA LEU A 56 -9.30 11.37 3.81
C LEU A 56 -8.48 11.58 2.55
N TRP A 57 -8.19 10.49 1.86
CA TRP A 57 -7.53 10.50 0.56
C TRP A 57 -8.55 10.21 -0.51
N ASP A 58 -8.44 10.92 -1.63
CA ASP A 58 -9.28 10.66 -2.78
C ASP A 58 -8.74 9.42 -3.51
N ARG A 59 -9.59 8.39 -3.66
CA ARG A 59 -9.20 7.15 -4.34
C ARG A 59 -8.59 7.43 -5.72
N ARG A 60 -9.16 8.38 -6.48
CA ARG A 60 -8.72 8.67 -7.85
C ARG A 60 -7.33 9.32 -7.87
N GLU A 61 -7.07 10.22 -6.92
CA GLU A 61 -5.74 10.82 -6.77
C GLU A 61 -4.70 9.79 -6.34
N VAL A 62 -5.10 8.82 -5.51
CA VAL A 62 -4.22 7.72 -5.11
C VAL A 62 -3.91 6.80 -6.30
N GLU A 63 -4.92 6.42 -7.08
CA GLU A 63 -4.73 5.63 -8.32
C GLU A 63 -3.81 6.35 -9.31
N GLU A 64 -4.03 7.65 -9.52
CA GLU A 64 -3.21 8.47 -10.42
C GLU A 64 -1.77 8.61 -9.91
N ALA A 65 -1.58 8.86 -8.61
CA ALA A 65 -0.25 8.94 -8.01
C ALA A 65 0.49 7.60 -8.08
N PHE A 66 -0.22 6.50 -7.83
CA PHE A 66 0.33 5.16 -7.95
C PHE A 66 0.76 4.85 -9.39
N ALA A 67 -0.09 5.14 -10.38
CA ALA A 67 0.24 4.95 -11.79
C ALA A 67 1.45 5.80 -12.25
N ARG A 68 1.75 6.90 -11.56
CA ARG A 68 2.93 7.74 -11.83
C ARG A 68 4.23 7.23 -11.19
N LEU A 69 4.18 6.25 -10.28
CA LEU A 69 5.38 5.70 -9.64
C LEU A 69 6.30 4.96 -10.63
N ASP A 70 5.76 4.50 -11.77
CA ASP A 70 6.45 3.68 -12.79
C ASP A 70 7.54 4.41 -13.61
N ALA A 71 8.19 5.44 -13.07
CA ALA A 71 9.33 6.10 -13.71
C ALA A 71 10.69 5.91 -13.00
N ALA A 72 10.71 5.41 -11.76
CA ALA A 72 11.94 5.41 -10.93
C ALA A 72 12.32 4.03 -10.33
N GLY A 73 11.79 2.95 -10.91
CA GLY A 73 11.88 1.62 -10.32
C GLY A 73 12.08 0.50 -11.32
N SER A 74 12.87 0.72 -12.38
CA SER A 74 13.65 -0.39 -12.93
C SER A 74 14.71 -0.76 -11.89
N ASP A 75 14.28 -1.42 -10.82
CA ASP A 75 15.16 -2.34 -10.11
C ASP A 75 15.45 -3.42 -11.16
N SER A 76 16.53 -3.19 -11.90
CA SER A 76 17.19 -4.27 -12.60
C SER A 76 17.48 -5.27 -11.50
N GLY A 77 16.64 -6.29 -11.39
CA GLY A 77 16.92 -7.50 -10.65
C GLY A 77 18.16 -8.11 -11.27
N ALA A 78 19.32 -7.52 -10.98
CA ALA A 78 20.57 -8.22 -11.01
C ALA A 78 20.34 -9.37 -10.03
N PRO A 79 20.36 -10.63 -10.49
CA PRO A 79 20.24 -11.74 -9.58
C PRO A 79 21.33 -11.54 -8.52
N SER A 80 20.92 -11.35 -7.27
CA SER A 80 21.80 -11.57 -6.13
C SER A 80 22.49 -12.89 -6.42
N GLY A 81 23.83 -12.82 -6.56
CA GLY A 81 24.65 -13.95 -6.98
C GLY A 81 24.35 -15.20 -6.15
N PRO A 82 24.75 -16.39 -6.64
CA PRO A 82 24.38 -17.66 -6.03
C PRO A 82 24.62 -17.60 -4.52
N HIS A 83 23.53 -17.73 -3.76
CA HIS A 83 23.64 -18.08 -2.36
C HIS A 83 23.97 -19.57 -2.37
N ASP A 84 25.27 -19.88 -2.34
CA ASP A 84 25.77 -21.18 -1.93
C ASP A 84 25.38 -21.36 -0.45
N ASP A 85 24.14 -21.77 -0.21
CA ASP A 85 23.74 -22.46 1.02
C ASP A 85 23.62 -23.95 0.68
N ASP A 86 24.77 -24.55 0.43
CA ASP A 86 24.95 -25.99 0.60
C ASP A 86 24.89 -26.27 2.12
N ASP A 87 23.68 -26.48 2.65
CA ASP A 87 23.45 -27.01 4.00
C ASP A 87 22.21 -27.93 3.97
N TRP A 88 22.33 -29.04 3.24
CA TRP A 88 21.39 -30.17 3.31
C TRP A 88 22.10 -31.48 3.68
N GLU A 89 23.09 -31.41 4.57
CA GLU A 89 23.72 -32.58 5.16
C GLU A 89 23.26 -32.75 6.62
N ASN A 90 22.04 -33.24 6.81
CA ASN A 90 21.75 -34.03 8.01
C ASN A 90 21.52 -35.48 7.61
N VAL A 91 22.63 -36.20 7.68
CA VAL A 91 22.78 -37.63 7.45
C VAL A 91 21.82 -38.43 8.33
N ALA A 92 21.13 -39.37 7.69
CA ALA A 92 20.60 -40.52 8.36
C ALA A 92 21.76 -41.36 8.94
N THR A 93 21.69 -41.68 10.23
CA THR A 93 22.31 -42.86 10.83
C THR A 93 21.48 -43.27 12.04
#